data_AF-A0ABD7TUK6-F1
#
_entry.id   AF-A0ABD7TUK6-F1
#
_cell.length_a   1.000
_cell.length_b   1.000
_cell.length_c   1.000
_cell.angle_alpha   90.00
_cell.angle_beta   90.00
_cell.angle_gamma   90.00
#
_symmetry.space_group_name_H-M   'P 1'
#
loop_
_entity.id
_entity.type
_entity.pdbx_description
1 polymer ?
#
loop_
_entity_poly.entity_id
_entity_poly.type
_entity_poly.pdbx_seq_one_letter_code
_entity_poly.pdbx_strand_id
1 'polypeptide(L)'
;MATQFIEKFIDNLVKPYNTDEIVDIFNIEIKKLTIEEITDIILSDIYIPDYYNHDSSEETLFTKLVEVITSFVFERLGIKSEYLKTKSATEDIHLVFNEKEEPIHVVGDIKTYRLGRSQKAANVKDFVKPADFKDIWGRKYENSCGLVIFPSTHEWSTKSDVYQHCTNPDYPIVMMHYSHLAVLLNNVKNRNLDVNFESLWDYSDLELSEINSKDKKNYWTVFNRKFDKLFYNDTIDLAKSYEEAIENNIKEIVTNYEEMKTKKIEEISKKVNSMNEIELRELSKQLLTDKEVKKMNTDIERIKKFRITKK
;
A
#
# COMPACT_ATOMS: atom_id res chain seq x y z
N MET A 1 18.57 4.94 -2.61
CA MET A 1 18.65 3.99 -3.72
C MET A 1 17.42 3.12 -3.58
N ALA A 2 16.56 3.06 -4.59
CA ALA A 2 15.36 2.24 -4.56
C ALA A 2 15.76 0.78 -4.33
N THR A 3 15.31 0.17 -3.24
CA THR A 3 15.88 -1.11 -2.80
C THR A 3 15.45 -2.26 -3.73
N GLN A 4 14.22 -2.20 -4.23
CA GLN A 4 13.57 -3.28 -4.99
C GLN A 4 13.62 -4.61 -4.22
N PHE A 5 13.65 -4.55 -2.89
CA PHE A 5 13.72 -5.71 -2.00
C PHE A 5 12.52 -6.64 -2.21
N ILE A 6 11.29 -6.12 -2.20
CA ILE A 6 10.06 -6.92 -2.37
C ILE A 6 10.01 -7.50 -3.80
N GLU A 7 10.36 -6.68 -4.79
CA GLU A 7 10.42 -7.09 -6.20
C GLU A 7 11.43 -8.24 -6.40
N LYS A 8 12.68 -8.06 -5.96
CA LYS A 8 13.72 -9.08 -6.02
C LYS A 8 13.35 -10.33 -5.23
N PHE A 9 12.67 -10.17 -4.10
CA PHE A 9 12.18 -11.31 -3.34
C PHE A 9 11.19 -12.14 -4.17
N ILE A 10 10.21 -11.48 -4.81
CA ILE A 10 9.21 -12.15 -5.67
C ILE A 10 9.85 -12.78 -6.90
N ASP A 11 10.80 -12.10 -7.54
CA ASP A 11 11.47 -12.59 -8.76
C ASP A 11 12.26 -13.89 -8.55
N ASN A 12 12.68 -14.15 -7.32
CA ASN A 12 13.38 -15.39 -6.95
C ASN A 12 12.44 -16.56 -6.63
N LEU A 13 11.11 -16.37 -6.68
CA LEU A 13 10.14 -17.40 -6.34
C LEU A 13 9.68 -18.19 -7.57
N VAL A 14 9.36 -19.46 -7.33
CA VAL A 14 8.82 -20.35 -8.35
C VAL A 14 7.28 -20.28 -8.33
N LYS A 15 6.68 -20.15 -9.52
CA LYS A 15 5.22 -20.17 -9.70
C LYS A 15 4.68 -21.62 -9.77
N PRO A 16 3.43 -21.88 -9.33
CA PRO A 16 2.47 -20.94 -8.74
C PRO A 16 2.83 -20.57 -7.29
N TYR A 17 2.48 -19.36 -6.87
CA TYR A 17 2.77 -18.89 -5.51
C TYR A 17 1.89 -19.58 -4.47
N ASN A 18 2.53 -20.17 -3.46
CA ASN A 18 1.89 -20.50 -2.20
C ASN A 18 2.04 -19.32 -1.24
N THR A 19 1.07 -18.39 -1.27
CA THR A 19 1.15 -17.13 -0.51
C THR A 19 1.42 -17.36 0.97
N ASP A 20 0.80 -18.36 1.60
CA ASP A 20 0.96 -18.61 3.04
C ASP A 20 2.41 -18.97 3.39
N GLU A 21 3.04 -19.87 2.62
CA GLU A 21 4.45 -20.26 2.80
C GLU A 21 5.41 -19.11 2.48
N ILE A 22 5.14 -18.38 1.40
CA ILE A 22 5.97 -17.25 0.97
C ILE A 22 5.97 -16.14 2.01
N VAL A 23 4.82 -15.85 2.61
CA VAL A 23 4.68 -14.84 3.66
C VAL A 23 5.46 -15.25 4.91
N ASP A 24 5.46 -16.53 5.29
CA ASP A 24 6.27 -17.01 6.42
C ASP A 24 7.77 -16.88 6.15
N ILE A 25 8.22 -17.20 4.93
CA ILE A 25 9.61 -17.01 4.49
C ILE A 25 9.98 -15.52 4.50
N PHE A 26 9.12 -14.67 3.93
CA PHE A 26 9.35 -13.23 3.89
C PHE A 26 9.45 -12.63 5.30
N ASN A 27 8.58 -13.06 6.23
CA ASN A 27 8.63 -12.63 7.63
C ASN A 27 9.96 -13.00 8.31
N ILE A 28 10.52 -14.18 7.98
CA ILE A 28 11.85 -14.59 8.47
C ILE A 28 12.95 -13.70 7.88
N GLU A 29 12.86 -13.31 6.61
CA GLU A 29 13.83 -12.42 5.98
C GLU A 29 13.80 -11.01 6.56
N ILE A 30 12.63 -10.38 6.68
CA ILE A 30 12.52 -9.02 7.24
C ILE A 30 12.93 -8.94 8.72
N LYS A 31 12.80 -10.04 9.48
CA LYS A 31 13.29 -10.12 10.88
C LYS A 31 14.80 -10.02 11.02
N LYS A 32 15.56 -10.24 9.94
CA LYS A 32 17.02 -10.12 9.93
C LYS A 32 17.49 -8.70 9.62
N LEU A 33 16.61 -7.85 9.09
CA LEU A 33 16.95 -6.52 8.63
C LEU A 33 17.05 -5.53 9.80
N THR A 34 17.89 -4.51 9.62
CA THR A 34 17.99 -3.39 10.55
C THR A 34 16.80 -2.43 10.42
N ILE A 35 16.66 -1.51 11.38
CA ILE A 35 15.64 -0.46 11.33
C ILE A 35 15.82 0.41 10.08
N GLU A 36 17.07 0.74 9.76
CA GLU A 36 17.44 1.54 8.59
C GLU A 36 17.07 0.81 7.28
N GLU A 37 17.38 -0.48 7.17
CA GLU A 37 17.03 -1.28 5.99
C GLU A 37 15.51 -1.38 5.79
N ILE A 38 14.74 -1.62 6.87
CA ILE A 38 13.27 -1.64 6.80
C ILE A 38 12.73 -0.27 6.41
N THR A 39 13.35 0.80 6.89
CA THR A 39 12.98 2.18 6.54
C THR A 39 13.19 2.43 5.06
N ASP A 40 14.34 2.05 4.51
CA ASP A 40 14.63 2.20 3.09
C ASP A 40 13.61 1.43 2.24
N ILE A 41 13.20 0.24 2.66
CA ILE A 41 12.14 -0.54 1.99
C ILE A 41 10.81 0.21 2.06
N ILE A 42 10.38 0.73 3.21
CA ILE A 42 9.12 1.49 3.35
C ILE A 42 9.11 2.77 2.50
N LEU A 43 10.28 3.38 2.28
CA LEU A 43 10.40 4.60 1.48
C LEU A 43 10.59 4.34 -0.03
N SER A 44 10.83 3.09 -0.45
CA SER A 44 11.09 2.77 -1.87
C SER A 44 10.19 1.70 -2.47
N ASP A 45 9.77 0.70 -1.69
CA ASP A 45 9.08 -0.52 -2.15
C ASP A 45 7.58 -0.50 -1.83
N ILE A 46 6.97 0.69 -1.81
CA ILE A 46 5.54 0.89 -1.55
C ILE A 46 4.71 1.05 -2.83
N TYR A 47 5.35 0.91 -3.99
CA TYR A 47 4.71 1.02 -5.30
C TYR A 47 4.74 -0.31 -6.03
N ILE A 48 3.59 -0.80 -6.47
CA ILE A 48 3.50 -1.99 -7.31
C ILE A 48 4.27 -1.71 -8.62
N PRO A 49 5.21 -2.57 -9.03
CA PRO A 49 5.93 -2.41 -10.30
C PRO A 49 4.97 -2.31 -11.50
N ASP A 50 5.09 -1.24 -12.29
CA ASP A 50 4.18 -0.92 -13.38
C ASP A 50 4.20 -1.97 -14.50
N TYR A 51 5.31 -2.70 -14.62
CA TYR A 51 5.45 -3.75 -15.62
C TYR A 51 4.82 -5.09 -15.19
N TYR A 52 4.38 -5.26 -13.93
CA TYR A 52 3.54 -6.39 -13.55
C TYR A 52 2.21 -6.32 -14.29
N ASN A 53 1.69 -7.46 -14.75
CA ASN A 53 0.37 -7.49 -15.37
C ASN A 53 -0.73 -7.16 -14.34
N HIS A 54 -1.77 -6.46 -14.77
CA HIS A 54 -2.95 -6.20 -13.93
C HIS A 54 -3.60 -7.51 -13.46
N ASP A 55 -3.99 -7.55 -12.19
CA ASP A 55 -4.62 -8.71 -11.54
C ASP A 55 -3.75 -9.98 -11.56
N SER A 56 -2.42 -9.80 -11.69
CA SER A 56 -1.48 -10.92 -11.69
C SER A 56 -1.23 -11.48 -10.28
N SER A 57 -0.70 -12.71 -10.24
CA SER A 57 -0.22 -13.32 -9.00
C SER A 57 0.90 -12.50 -8.35
N GLU A 58 1.73 -11.83 -9.16
CA GLU A 58 2.84 -10.98 -8.74
C GLU A 58 2.34 -9.70 -8.09
N GLU A 59 1.37 -9.02 -8.70
CA GLU A 59 0.71 -7.85 -8.11
C GLU A 59 0.03 -8.22 -6.79
N THR A 60 -0.70 -9.33 -6.77
CA THR A 60 -1.38 -9.82 -5.55
C THR A 60 -0.38 -10.14 -4.44
N LEU A 61 0.71 -10.84 -4.78
CA LEU A 61 1.74 -11.18 -3.80
C LEU A 61 2.47 -9.92 -3.31
N PHE A 62 2.82 -8.98 -4.20
CA PHE A 62 3.45 -7.71 -3.83
C PHE A 62 2.60 -6.94 -2.82
N THR A 63 1.30 -6.79 -3.09
CA THR A 63 0.38 -6.13 -2.15
C THR A 63 0.41 -6.81 -0.78
N LYS A 64 0.37 -8.14 -0.74
CA LYS A 64 0.43 -8.91 0.51
C LYS A 64 1.75 -8.72 1.26
N LEU A 65 2.89 -8.68 0.56
CA LEU A 65 4.19 -8.48 1.21
C LEU A 65 4.34 -7.06 1.80
N VAL A 66 3.71 -6.05 1.18
CA VAL A 66 3.61 -4.69 1.75
C VAL A 66 2.77 -4.68 3.03
N GLU A 67 1.69 -5.46 3.10
CA GLU A 67 0.92 -5.63 4.33
C GLU A 67 1.75 -6.29 5.44
N VAL A 68 2.50 -7.34 5.10
CA VAL A 68 3.37 -8.07 6.05
C VAL A 68 4.46 -7.17 6.62
N ILE A 69 5.18 -6.41 5.79
CA ILE A 69 6.21 -5.50 6.30
C ILE A 69 5.60 -4.37 7.13
N THR A 70 4.41 -3.88 6.78
CA THR A 70 3.71 -2.85 7.57
C THR A 70 3.30 -3.39 8.94
N SER A 71 2.75 -4.61 8.98
CA SER A 71 2.43 -5.29 10.23
C SER A 71 3.68 -5.49 11.10
N PHE A 72 4.80 -5.90 10.49
CA PHE A 72 6.09 -6.06 11.16
C PHE A 72 6.60 -4.74 11.75
N VAL A 73 6.41 -3.58 11.10
CA VAL A 73 6.77 -2.29 11.69
C VAL A 73 6.05 -2.06 13.02
N PHE A 74 4.75 -2.33 13.09
CA PHE A 74 4.00 -2.21 14.35
C PHE A 74 4.48 -3.21 15.40
N GLU A 75 4.82 -4.45 15.02
CA GLU A 75 5.45 -5.41 15.96
C GLU A 75 6.77 -4.84 16.54
N ARG A 76 7.57 -4.17 15.71
CA ARG A 76 8.84 -3.53 16.13
C ARG A 76 8.64 -2.35 17.07
N LEU A 77 7.46 -1.73 17.05
CA LEU A 77 7.04 -0.70 18.02
C LEU A 77 6.54 -1.32 19.33
N GLY A 78 6.52 -2.64 19.47
CA GLY A 78 5.98 -3.35 20.63
C GLY A 78 4.45 -3.41 20.64
N ILE A 79 3.81 -3.15 19.50
CA ILE A 79 2.36 -3.24 19.32
C ILE A 79 2.04 -4.63 18.79
N LYS A 80 1.06 -5.31 19.40
CA LYS A 80 0.57 -6.57 18.88
C LYS A 80 -0.09 -6.32 17.53
N SER A 81 0.41 -6.99 16.50
CA SER A 81 0.07 -6.74 15.11
C SER A 81 -0.07 -8.09 14.40
N GLU A 82 -1.16 -8.26 13.67
CA GLU A 82 -1.46 -9.47 12.91
C GLU A 82 -1.83 -9.06 11.48
N TYR A 83 -1.40 -9.82 10.48
CA TYR A 83 -1.82 -9.67 9.09
C TYR A 83 -2.59 -10.91 8.65
N LEU A 84 -3.55 -10.74 7.73
CA LEU A 84 -4.30 -11.88 7.21
C LEU A 84 -3.54 -12.56 6.06
N LYS A 85 -3.21 -13.85 6.22
CA LYS A 85 -2.54 -14.64 5.17
C LYS A 85 -3.41 -14.77 3.91
N THR A 86 -4.72 -14.92 4.10
CA THR A 86 -5.70 -15.00 3.00
C THR A 86 -6.38 -13.67 2.75
N LYS A 87 -6.71 -13.37 1.49
CA LYS A 87 -7.51 -12.19 1.12
C LYS A 87 -8.87 -12.25 1.84
N SER A 88 -9.08 -11.32 2.76
CA SER A 88 -10.36 -11.13 3.44
C SER A 88 -11.11 -9.96 2.79
N ALA A 89 -12.42 -9.90 2.98
CA ALA A 89 -13.20 -8.71 2.65
C ALA A 89 -13.20 -7.69 3.82
N THR A 90 -12.34 -7.91 4.82
CA THR A 90 -12.40 -7.21 6.10
C THR A 90 -11.14 -6.38 6.28
N GLU A 91 -10.01 -6.95 6.71
CA GLU A 91 -8.80 -6.20 7.03
C GLU A 91 -7.54 -6.75 6.37
N ASP A 92 -6.54 -5.89 6.20
CA ASP A 92 -5.20 -6.29 5.78
C ASP A 92 -4.34 -6.59 7.02
N ILE A 93 -4.42 -5.68 8.01
CA ILE A 93 -3.75 -5.82 9.31
C ILE A 93 -4.71 -5.54 10.48
N HIS A 94 -4.40 -6.10 11.64
CA HIS A 94 -5.11 -5.90 12.90
C HIS A 94 -4.10 -5.59 13.99
N LEU A 95 -4.29 -4.47 14.67
CA LEU A 95 -3.47 -4.06 15.81
C LEU A 95 -4.29 -4.11 17.08
N VAL A 96 -3.65 -4.50 18.19
CA VAL A 96 -4.27 -4.51 19.52
C VAL A 96 -3.44 -3.66 20.47
N PHE A 97 -4.10 -2.66 21.06
CA PHE A 97 -3.57 -1.81 22.11
C PHE A 97 -4.21 -2.17 23.45
N ASN A 98 -3.55 -1.82 24.56
CA ASN A 98 -4.07 -1.98 25.93
C ASN A 98 -4.55 -3.39 26.30
N GLU A 99 -3.79 -4.44 25.93
CA GLU A 99 -4.15 -5.85 26.20
C GLU A 99 -4.39 -6.22 27.68
N LYS A 100 -3.92 -5.39 28.62
CA LYS A 100 -4.08 -5.62 30.06
C LYS A 100 -5.38 -5.04 30.64
N GLU A 101 -6.05 -4.17 29.89
CA GLU A 101 -7.30 -3.51 30.26
C GLU A 101 -8.37 -3.81 29.20
N GLU A 102 -9.20 -2.83 28.86
CA GLU A 102 -10.11 -2.94 27.72
C GLU A 102 -9.31 -2.75 26.41
N PRO A 103 -9.19 -3.80 25.57
CA PRO A 103 -8.37 -3.73 24.38
C PRO A 103 -9.00 -2.79 23.35
N ILE A 104 -8.14 -2.00 22.70
CA ILE A 104 -8.54 -1.18 21.56
C ILE A 104 -8.06 -1.88 20.31
N HIS A 105 -8.98 -2.14 19.40
CA HIS A 105 -8.71 -2.86 18.16
C HIS A 105 -8.60 -1.89 17.00
N VAL A 106 -7.42 -1.77 16.40
CA VAL A 106 -7.25 -0.96 15.19
C VAL A 106 -7.23 -1.88 13.98
N VAL A 107 -8.16 -1.67 13.07
CA VAL A 107 -8.31 -2.45 11.84
C VAL A 107 -7.74 -1.66 10.69
N GLY A 108 -6.74 -2.22 10.02
CA GLY A 108 -5.92 -1.54 9.02
C GLY A 108 -6.17 -1.98 7.59
N ASP A 109 -6.17 -1.02 6.69
CA ASP A 109 -6.28 -1.17 5.24
C ASP A 109 -5.03 -0.53 4.60
N ILE A 110 -4.17 -1.38 4.02
CA ILE A 110 -2.84 -1.01 3.54
C ILE A 110 -2.91 -0.80 2.04
N LYS A 111 -2.73 0.44 1.63
CA LYS A 111 -2.79 0.82 0.22
C LYS A 111 -1.39 0.87 -0.37
N THR A 112 -1.22 0.18 -1.48
CA THR A 112 -0.12 0.36 -2.42
C THR A 112 -0.69 0.61 -3.80
N TYR A 113 0.01 1.41 -4.60
CA TYR A 113 -0.44 1.79 -5.93
C TYR A 113 0.71 1.72 -6.93
N ARG A 114 0.37 1.57 -8.20
CA ARG A 114 1.30 1.78 -9.31
C ARG A 114 1.60 3.27 -9.47
N LEU A 115 2.83 3.62 -9.83
CA LEU A 115 3.21 5.00 -10.13
C LEU A 115 2.59 5.48 -11.43
N GLY A 116 2.52 4.61 -12.45
CA GLY A 116 1.92 4.89 -13.76
C GLY A 116 0.38 4.91 -13.81
N ARG A 117 -0.30 4.94 -12.65
CA ARG A 117 -1.77 5.02 -12.60
C ARG A 117 -2.26 6.32 -13.29
N SER A 118 -3.36 6.23 -14.04
CA SER A 118 -3.95 7.37 -14.76
C SER A 118 -4.57 8.46 -13.87
N GLN A 119 -4.86 8.15 -12.61
CA GLN A 119 -5.43 9.06 -11.62
C GLN A 119 -4.41 9.32 -10.52
N LYS A 120 -4.32 10.57 -10.07
CA LYS A 120 -3.45 10.95 -8.95
C LYS A 120 -3.82 10.20 -7.66
N ALA A 121 -5.11 10.15 -7.31
CA ALA A 121 -5.60 9.47 -6.12
C ALA A 121 -6.61 8.37 -6.49
N ALA A 122 -6.77 7.39 -5.60
CA ALA A 122 -7.85 6.41 -5.72
C ALA A 122 -9.23 7.09 -5.61
N ASN A 123 -10.26 6.48 -6.19
CA ASN A 123 -11.61 7.03 -6.04
C ASN A 123 -11.99 6.93 -4.56
N VAL A 124 -12.78 7.89 -4.05
CA VAL A 124 -13.26 7.87 -2.65
C VAL A 124 -13.99 6.56 -2.32
N LYS A 125 -14.69 5.96 -3.29
CA LYS A 125 -15.36 4.67 -3.12
C LYS A 125 -14.42 3.48 -2.85
N ASP A 126 -13.15 3.64 -3.22
CA ASP A 126 -12.08 2.64 -3.04
C ASP A 126 -11.33 2.85 -1.69
N PHE A 127 -11.70 3.90 -0.94
CA PHE A 127 -11.30 4.14 0.45
C PHE A 127 -12.29 3.46 1.42
N VAL A 128 -11.88 3.27 2.67
CA VAL A 128 -12.72 2.74 3.75
C VAL A 128 -13.93 3.65 3.97
N LYS A 129 -15.14 3.14 3.72
CA LYS A 129 -16.36 3.90 4.03
C LYS A 129 -16.67 3.78 5.52
N PRO A 130 -17.14 4.86 6.17
CA PRO A 130 -17.57 4.80 7.57
C PRO A 130 -18.64 3.73 7.86
N ALA A 131 -19.52 3.46 6.89
CA ALA A 131 -20.52 2.40 7.00
C ALA A 131 -19.88 0.99 6.98
N ASP A 132 -18.93 0.75 6.07
CA ASP A 132 -18.21 -0.52 5.97
C ASP A 132 -17.36 -0.76 7.23
N PHE A 133 -16.78 0.31 7.78
CA PHE A 133 -16.10 0.30 9.08
C PHE A 133 -17.01 -0.22 10.19
N LYS A 134 -18.23 0.33 10.33
CA LYS A 134 -19.18 -0.08 11.38
C LYS A 134 -19.72 -1.50 11.16
N ASP A 135 -20.13 -1.81 9.94
CA ASP A 135 -20.87 -3.03 9.63
C ASP A 135 -19.98 -4.25 9.45
N ILE A 136 -18.70 -4.06 9.13
CA ILE A 136 -17.73 -5.14 8.92
C ILE A 136 -16.75 -5.19 10.08
N TRP A 137 -16.03 -4.10 10.35
CA TRP A 137 -14.92 -4.10 11.33
C TRP A 137 -15.45 -4.01 12.76
N GLY A 138 -16.35 -3.05 13.02
CA GLY A 138 -16.96 -2.85 14.34
C GLY A 138 -17.88 -3.98 14.80
N ARG A 139 -18.34 -4.86 13.90
CA ARG A 139 -19.03 -6.11 14.28
C ARG A 139 -18.08 -7.24 14.65
N LYS A 140 -16.87 -7.23 14.08
CA LYS A 140 -15.86 -8.26 14.32
C LYS A 140 -15.08 -7.99 15.61
N TYR A 141 -14.83 -6.72 15.90
CA TYR A 141 -14.11 -6.27 17.09
C TYR A 141 -14.90 -5.17 17.80
N GLU A 142 -15.23 -5.38 19.07
CA GLU A 142 -15.79 -4.31 19.91
C GLU A 142 -14.72 -3.21 20.12
N ASN A 143 -15.15 -1.96 20.27
CA ASN A 143 -14.26 -0.81 20.46
C ASN A 143 -13.18 -0.66 19.35
N SER A 144 -13.58 -0.88 18.10
CA SER A 144 -12.68 -0.81 16.95
C SER A 144 -12.43 0.62 16.47
N CYS A 145 -11.23 0.90 15.98
CA CYS A 145 -10.86 2.09 15.22
C CYS A 145 -10.24 1.70 13.86
N GLY A 146 -10.14 2.65 12.92
CA GLY A 146 -9.68 2.39 11.55
C GLY A 146 -8.31 2.98 11.26
N LEU A 147 -7.50 2.28 10.47
CA LEU A 147 -6.21 2.76 10.02
C LEU A 147 -6.09 2.60 8.49
N VAL A 148 -5.68 3.65 7.79
CA VAL A 148 -5.32 3.56 6.37
C VAL A 148 -3.90 4.06 6.17
N ILE A 149 -3.03 3.22 5.62
CA ILE A 149 -1.65 3.59 5.28
C ILE A 149 -1.53 3.63 3.77
N PHE A 150 -0.99 4.70 3.22
CA PHE A 150 -0.91 4.88 1.77
C PHE A 150 0.27 5.76 1.33
N PRO A 151 0.68 5.72 0.06
CA PRO A 151 1.75 6.58 -0.45
C PRO A 151 1.30 8.05 -0.52
N SER A 152 2.12 8.98 -0.04
CA SER A 152 1.84 10.42 -0.06
C SER A 152 1.61 10.99 -1.47
N THR A 153 2.22 10.37 -2.48
CA THR A 153 2.05 10.73 -3.89
C THR A 153 0.66 10.46 -4.45
N HIS A 154 -0.12 9.60 -3.77
CA HIS A 154 -1.45 9.19 -4.20
C HIS A 154 -2.59 9.80 -3.37
N GLU A 155 -2.28 10.90 -2.68
CA GLU A 155 -3.22 11.59 -1.81
C GLU A 155 -4.32 12.37 -2.58
N TRP A 156 -5.51 12.42 -1.99
CA TRP A 156 -6.67 13.14 -2.52
C TRP A 156 -6.47 14.65 -2.62
N SER A 157 -7.28 15.28 -3.47
CA SER A 157 -7.34 16.74 -3.66
C SER A 157 -7.59 17.50 -2.35
N THR A 158 -7.25 18.79 -2.28
CA THR A 158 -7.39 19.63 -1.08
C THR A 158 -8.77 19.57 -0.40
N LYS A 159 -9.83 19.34 -1.17
CA LYS A 159 -11.16 18.98 -0.66
C LYS A 159 -11.51 17.56 -1.09
N SER A 160 -11.90 16.70 -0.15
CA SER A 160 -12.32 15.32 -0.40
C SER A 160 -13.21 14.80 0.73
N ASP A 161 -14.13 13.90 0.40
CA ASP A 161 -14.95 13.17 1.38
C ASP A 161 -14.10 12.28 2.28
N VAL A 162 -12.90 11.86 1.83
CA VAL A 162 -11.97 11.07 2.65
C VAL A 162 -11.57 11.81 3.92
N TYR A 163 -11.25 13.11 3.85
CA TYR A 163 -10.93 13.88 5.05
C TYR A 163 -12.14 14.02 5.98
N GLN A 164 -13.35 14.10 5.41
CA GLN A 164 -14.57 14.13 6.22
C GLN A 164 -14.78 12.79 6.93
N HIS A 165 -14.54 11.66 6.26
CA HIS A 165 -14.58 10.34 6.90
C HIS A 165 -13.56 10.23 8.02
N CYS A 166 -12.34 10.72 7.81
CA CYS A 166 -11.24 10.63 8.78
C CYS A 166 -11.34 11.66 9.92
N THR A 167 -12.25 12.63 9.85
CA THR A 167 -12.52 13.61 10.91
C THR A 167 -13.91 13.42 11.54
N ASN A 168 -14.50 12.23 11.37
CA ASN A 168 -15.79 11.90 11.95
C ASN A 168 -15.60 11.18 13.30
N PRO A 169 -16.02 11.76 14.44
CA PRO A 169 -15.94 11.13 15.76
C PRO A 169 -16.73 9.82 15.89
N ASP A 170 -17.78 9.63 15.09
CA ASP A 170 -18.58 8.38 15.11
C ASP A 170 -17.81 7.19 14.51
N TYR A 171 -16.77 7.46 13.72
CA TYR A 171 -15.97 6.48 13.00
C TYR A 171 -14.49 6.91 13.01
N PRO A 172 -13.76 6.69 14.12
CA PRO A 172 -12.38 7.15 14.24
C PRO A 172 -11.49 6.38 13.26
N ILE A 173 -11.19 7.01 12.12
CA ILE A 173 -10.32 6.48 11.08
C ILE A 173 -9.14 7.42 10.93
N VAL A 174 -7.96 6.93 11.29
CA VAL A 174 -6.69 7.61 11.06
C VAL A 174 -6.15 7.15 9.71
N MET A 175 -5.72 8.09 8.89
CA MET A 175 -4.90 7.81 7.72
C MET A 175 -3.50 8.42 7.87
N MET A 176 -2.47 7.70 7.46
CA MET A 176 -1.10 8.20 7.50
C MET A 176 -0.33 7.77 6.25
N HIS A 177 0.68 8.56 5.89
CA HIS A 177 1.60 8.18 4.82
C HIS A 177 2.65 7.17 5.31
N TYR A 178 3.24 6.41 4.38
CA TYR A 178 4.40 5.56 4.68
C TYR A 178 5.59 6.34 5.27
N SER A 179 5.75 7.63 4.96
CA SER A 179 6.74 8.49 5.60
C SER A 179 6.51 8.61 7.12
N HIS A 180 5.25 8.73 7.57
CA HIS A 180 4.92 8.71 8.99
C HIS A 180 5.21 7.35 9.62
N LEU A 181 4.94 6.25 8.91
CA LEU A 181 5.29 4.90 9.35
C LEU A 181 6.81 4.75 9.55
N ALA A 182 7.61 5.28 8.62
CA ALA A 182 9.06 5.35 8.74
C ALA A 182 9.52 6.23 9.93
N VAL A 183 8.85 7.36 10.18
CA VAL A 183 9.12 8.20 11.36
C VAL A 183 8.84 7.42 12.65
N LEU A 184 7.71 6.72 12.75
CA LEU A 184 7.38 5.88 13.91
C LEU A 184 8.50 4.88 14.20
N LEU A 185 8.93 4.14 13.17
CA LEU A 185 9.95 3.11 13.29
C LEU A 185 11.30 3.67 13.76
N ASN A 186 11.74 4.80 13.19
CA ASN A 186 13.06 5.38 13.50
C ASN A 186 13.08 6.17 14.81
N ASN A 187 11.94 6.74 15.22
CA ASN A 187 11.84 7.50 16.47
C ASN A 187 11.32 6.67 17.65
N VAL A 188 11.23 5.35 17.53
CA VAL A 188 10.74 4.48 18.63
C VAL A 188 11.51 4.70 19.95
N LYS A 189 12.82 5.00 19.88
CA LYS A 189 13.66 5.28 21.06
C LYS A 189 13.36 6.64 21.71
N ASN A 190 12.77 7.57 20.96
CA ASN A 190 12.38 8.91 21.41
C ASN A 190 10.88 9.00 21.73
N ARG A 191 10.18 7.86 21.84
CA ARG A 191 8.75 7.80 22.14
C ARG A 191 8.47 8.47 23.49
N ASN A 192 7.53 9.40 23.49
CA ASN A 192 6.98 10.00 24.68
C ASN A 192 6.19 8.96 25.46
N LEU A 193 6.72 8.48 26.57
CA LEU A 193 6.12 7.37 27.29
C LEU A 193 4.80 7.74 27.97
N ASP A 194 4.56 9.04 28.18
CA ASP A 194 3.36 9.60 28.82
C ASP A 194 2.18 9.72 27.85
N VAL A 195 2.42 9.55 26.54
CA VAL A 195 1.38 9.66 25.50
C VAL A 195 1.17 8.31 24.86
N ASN A 196 0.00 7.74 25.11
CA ASN A 196 -0.43 6.47 24.56
C ASN A 196 -0.58 6.53 23.02
N PHE A 197 -0.25 5.43 22.34
CA PHE A 197 -0.26 5.38 20.88
C PHE A 197 -1.69 5.46 20.32
N GLU A 198 -2.65 4.84 21.02
CA GLU A 198 -4.07 4.87 20.67
C GLU A 198 -4.69 6.29 20.72
N SER A 199 -3.99 7.27 21.31
CA SER A 199 -4.45 8.67 21.35
C SER A 199 -4.60 9.31 19.96
N LEU A 200 -4.00 8.72 18.92
CA LEU A 200 -4.22 9.11 17.53
C LEU A 200 -5.70 8.97 17.11
N TRP A 201 -6.43 8.01 17.69
CA TRP A 201 -7.84 7.74 17.40
C TRP A 201 -8.81 8.37 18.41
N ASP A 202 -8.29 9.00 19.47
CA ASP A 202 -9.13 9.74 20.41
C ASP A 202 -9.59 11.06 19.77
N TYR A 203 -10.86 11.15 19.39
CA TYR A 203 -11.45 12.33 18.74
C TYR A 203 -12.24 13.21 19.72
N SER A 204 -12.14 12.96 21.03
CA SER A 204 -12.87 13.72 22.05
C SER A 204 -12.41 15.17 22.19
N ASP A 205 -11.19 15.48 21.73
CA ASP A 205 -10.56 16.81 21.77
C ASP A 205 -10.70 17.62 20.46
N LEU A 206 -11.44 17.11 19.47
CA LEU A 206 -11.63 17.82 18.21
C LEU A 206 -12.48 19.09 18.39
N GLU A 207 -12.05 20.18 17.77
CA GLU A 207 -12.85 21.40 17.70
C GLU A 207 -14.03 21.25 16.74
N LEU A 208 -15.10 22.04 16.94
CA LEU A 208 -16.29 22.00 16.07
C LEU A 208 -15.97 22.24 14.58
N SER A 209 -14.92 23.03 14.28
CA SER A 209 -14.47 23.28 12.90
C SER A 209 -13.61 22.15 12.32
N GLU A 210 -13.11 21.24 13.15
CA GLU A 210 -12.31 20.08 12.75
C GLU A 210 -13.21 18.87 12.43
N ILE A 211 -14.36 18.77 13.08
CA ILE A 211 -15.30 17.66 12.91
C ILE A 211 -15.91 17.64 11.49
N ASN A 212 -15.90 16.46 10.86
CA ASN A 212 -16.49 16.18 9.54
C ASN A 212 -15.98 17.12 8.42
N SER A 213 -14.78 17.64 8.56
CA SER A 213 -14.15 18.57 7.62
C SER A 213 -13.68 17.84 6.36
N LYS A 214 -14.04 18.36 5.19
CA LYS A 214 -13.52 17.88 3.90
C LYS A 214 -12.13 18.41 3.57
N ASP A 215 -11.52 19.19 4.45
CA ASP A 215 -10.28 19.92 4.15
C ASP A 215 -9.03 19.12 4.49
N LYS A 216 -8.15 18.95 3.50
CA LYS A 216 -6.85 18.30 3.66
C LYS A 216 -6.01 18.91 4.78
N LYS A 217 -5.88 20.24 4.78
CA LYS A 217 -5.01 20.94 5.75
C LYS A 217 -5.57 20.75 7.16
N ASN A 218 -6.88 20.78 7.32
CA ASN A 218 -7.52 20.52 8.59
C ASN A 218 -7.17 19.11 9.12
N TYR A 219 -7.36 18.06 8.32
CA TYR A 219 -7.01 16.70 8.72
C TYR A 219 -5.54 16.58 9.16
N TRP A 220 -4.60 17.03 8.33
CA TRP A 220 -3.18 16.92 8.67
C TRP A 220 -2.76 17.79 9.85
N THR A 221 -3.43 18.92 10.09
CA THR A 221 -3.18 19.74 11.28
C THR A 221 -3.56 18.96 12.54
N VAL A 222 -4.72 18.31 12.54
CA VAL A 222 -5.19 17.47 13.65
C VAL A 222 -4.27 16.26 13.84
N PHE A 223 -3.98 15.53 12.76
CA PHE A 223 -3.14 14.34 12.80
C PHE A 223 -1.74 14.68 13.30
N ASN A 224 -1.05 15.67 12.69
CA ASN A 224 0.31 16.04 13.10
C ASN A 224 0.34 16.53 14.55
N ARG A 225 -0.65 17.31 15.00
CA ARG A 225 -0.78 17.74 16.40
C ARG A 225 -0.81 16.57 17.39
N LYS A 226 -1.43 15.44 17.02
CA LYS A 226 -1.46 14.23 17.84
C LYS A 226 -0.21 13.38 17.65
N PHE A 227 0.24 13.21 16.41
CA PHE A 227 1.40 12.42 16.03
C PHE A 227 2.69 12.95 16.66
N ASP A 228 2.92 14.26 16.63
CA ASP A 228 4.11 14.87 17.22
C ASP A 228 4.18 14.67 18.74
N LYS A 229 3.04 14.60 19.44
CA LYS A 229 2.99 14.34 20.88
C LYS A 229 3.47 12.94 21.26
N LEU A 230 3.49 11.99 20.30
CA LEU A 230 4.01 10.64 20.51
C LEU A 230 5.53 10.64 20.75
N PHE A 231 6.23 11.75 20.54
CA PHE A 231 7.69 11.83 20.62
C PHE A 231 8.14 13.00 21.49
N TYR A 232 9.32 12.87 22.11
CA TYR A 232 9.95 13.97 22.86
C TYR A 232 10.66 14.97 21.95
N ASN A 233 11.02 14.57 20.73
CA ASN A 233 11.66 15.39 19.72
C ASN A 233 10.68 15.82 18.62
N ASP A 234 11.01 16.92 17.95
CA ASP A 234 10.32 17.33 16.73
C ASP A 234 10.55 16.28 15.63
N THR A 235 9.47 15.88 14.96
CA THR A 235 9.50 14.88 13.89
C THR A 235 9.32 15.48 12.50
N ILE A 236 9.03 16.77 12.40
CA ILE A 236 8.67 17.46 11.15
C ILE A 236 9.82 17.37 10.13
N ASP A 237 11.05 17.66 10.54
CA ASP A 237 12.19 17.64 9.62
C ASP A 237 12.54 16.21 9.17
N LEU A 238 12.35 15.22 10.04
CA LEU A 238 12.52 13.82 9.68
C LEU A 238 11.45 13.39 8.67
N ALA A 239 10.18 13.70 8.93
CA ALA A 239 9.09 13.42 8.01
C ALA A 239 9.33 14.03 6.62
N LYS A 240 9.76 15.31 6.57
CA LYS A 240 10.13 15.97 5.31
C LYS A 240 11.28 15.26 4.60
N SER A 241 12.34 14.88 5.32
CA SER A 241 13.47 14.17 4.73
C SER A 241 13.05 12.82 4.11
N TYR A 242 12.06 12.16 4.68
CA TYR A 242 11.50 10.92 4.15
C TYR A 242 10.60 11.13 2.93
N GLU A 243 9.83 12.22 2.90
CA GLU A 243 9.10 12.60 1.68
C GLU A 243 10.07 12.92 0.52
N GLU A 244 11.18 13.62 0.82
CA GLU A 244 12.25 13.87 -0.17
C GLU A 244 12.93 12.57 -0.62
N ALA A 245 13.16 11.62 0.28
CA ALA A 245 13.70 10.31 -0.05
C ALA A 245 12.76 9.52 -0.98
N ILE A 246 11.45 9.53 -0.71
CA ILE A 246 10.43 8.92 -1.58
C ILE A 246 10.48 9.55 -2.98
N GLU A 247 10.55 10.89 -3.08
CA GLU A 247 10.63 11.58 -4.36
C GLU A 247 11.90 11.17 -5.14
N ASN A 248 13.04 11.07 -4.47
CA ASN A 248 14.30 10.64 -5.09
C ASN A 248 14.24 9.18 -5.55
N ASN A 249 13.63 8.29 -4.77
CA ASN A 249 13.40 6.90 -5.17
C ASN A 249 12.49 6.80 -6.40
N ILE A 250 11.46 7.64 -6.51
CA ILE A 250 10.60 7.71 -7.71
C ILE A 250 11.40 8.13 -8.95
N LYS A 251 12.29 9.12 -8.83
CA LYS A 251 13.17 9.54 -9.94
C LYS A 251 14.07 8.39 -10.41
N GLU A 252 14.58 7.60 -9.47
CA GLU A 252 15.37 6.40 -9.77
C GLU A 252 14.53 5.33 -10.48
N ILE A 253 13.30 5.06 -10.01
CA ILE A 253 12.37 4.13 -10.66
C ILE A 253 12.09 4.56 -12.11
N VAL A 254 11.85 5.85 -12.35
CA VAL A 254 11.64 6.38 -13.71
C VAL A 254 12.89 6.17 -14.58
N THR A 255 14.08 6.39 -14.03
CA THR A 255 15.36 6.15 -14.74
C THR A 255 15.49 4.67 -15.13
N ASN A 256 15.21 3.76 -14.21
CA ASN A 256 15.23 2.31 -14.47
C ASN A 256 14.23 1.93 -15.57
N TYR A 257 13.03 2.51 -15.58
CA TYR A 257 12.04 2.25 -16.64
C TYR A 257 12.49 2.76 -18.01
N GLU A 258 13.14 3.91 -18.10
CA GLU A 258 13.69 4.41 -19.36
C GLU A 258 14.84 3.53 -19.88
N GLU A 259 15.68 3.01 -18.99
CA GLU A 259 16.72 2.02 -19.35
C GLU A 259 16.11 0.70 -19.84
N MET A 260 15.14 0.15 -19.12
CA MET A 260 14.41 -1.06 -19.51
C MET A 260 13.72 -0.90 -20.87
N LYS A 261 13.08 0.25 -21.09
CA LYS A 261 12.42 0.61 -22.36
C LYS A 261 13.44 0.67 -23.50
N THR A 262 14.56 1.34 -23.29
CA THR A 262 15.64 1.44 -24.30
C THR A 262 16.17 0.07 -24.70
N LYS A 263 16.50 -0.77 -23.70
CA LYS A 263 16.97 -2.14 -23.94
C LYS A 263 15.94 -2.97 -24.72
N LYS A 264 14.66 -2.86 -24.38
CA LYS A 264 13.59 -3.60 -25.05
C LYS A 264 13.38 -3.14 -26.50
N ILE A 265 13.52 -1.85 -26.78
CA ILE A 265 13.49 -1.33 -28.16
C ILE A 265 14.65 -1.90 -28.97
N GLU A 266 15.86 -1.95 -28.41
CA GLU A 266 17.02 -2.54 -29.07
C GLU A 266 16.85 -4.03 -29.36
N GLU A 267 16.35 -4.80 -28.38
CA GLU A 267 16.06 -6.23 -28.54
C GLU A 267 15.01 -6.48 -29.63
N ILE A 268 13.93 -5.70 -29.64
CA ILE A 268 12.89 -5.77 -30.68
C ILE A 268 13.49 -5.43 -32.05
N SER A 269 14.31 -4.39 -32.13
CA SER A 269 14.94 -3.95 -33.37
C SER A 269 15.89 -5.03 -33.93
N LYS A 270 16.72 -5.64 -33.08
CA LYS A 270 17.57 -6.78 -33.45
C LYS A 270 16.75 -7.96 -33.96
N LYS A 271 15.67 -8.31 -33.25
CA LYS A 271 14.77 -9.41 -33.63
C LYS A 271 14.13 -9.15 -35.00
N VAL A 272 13.55 -7.97 -35.21
CA VAL A 272 12.90 -7.59 -36.47
C VAL A 272 13.90 -7.56 -37.64
N ASN A 273 15.08 -6.99 -37.44
CA ASN A 273 16.10 -6.91 -38.50
C ASN A 273 16.68 -8.27 -38.90
N SER A 274 16.56 -9.30 -38.06
CA SER A 274 16.99 -10.66 -38.38
C SER A 274 15.96 -11.50 -39.14
N MET A 275 14.71 -11.03 -39.23
CA MET A 275 13.60 -11.76 -39.86
C MET A 275 13.57 -11.58 -41.37
N ASN A 276 13.16 -12.62 -42.09
CA ASN A 276 12.85 -12.54 -43.52
C ASN A 276 11.42 -12.03 -43.77
N GLU A 277 11.07 -11.78 -45.04
CA GLU A 277 9.77 -11.22 -45.41
C GLU A 277 8.57 -12.09 -45.00
N ILE A 278 8.70 -13.42 -45.06
CA ILE A 278 7.62 -14.35 -44.68
C ILE A 278 7.39 -14.25 -43.17
N GLU A 279 8.46 -14.32 -42.37
CA GLU A 279 8.41 -14.18 -40.92
C GLU A 279 7.81 -12.83 -40.50
N LEU A 280 8.19 -11.74 -41.16
CA LEU A 280 7.64 -10.41 -40.92
C LEU A 280 6.14 -10.33 -41.24
N ARG A 281 5.69 -10.95 -42.35
CA ARG A 281 4.26 -11.02 -42.71
C ARG A 281 3.45 -11.82 -41.70
N GLU A 282 3.97 -12.96 -41.25
CA GLU A 282 3.31 -13.80 -40.23
C GLU A 282 3.21 -13.06 -38.89
N LEU A 283 4.31 -12.47 -38.42
CA LEU A 283 4.32 -11.67 -37.19
C LEU A 283 3.36 -10.49 -37.29
N SER A 284 3.33 -9.78 -38.42
CA SER A 284 2.42 -8.65 -38.63
C SER A 284 0.95 -9.09 -38.57
N LYS A 285 0.63 -10.22 -39.22
CA LYS A 285 -0.72 -10.81 -39.17
C LYS A 285 -1.11 -11.20 -37.75
N GLN A 286 -0.19 -11.81 -37.00
CA GLN A 286 -0.42 -12.19 -35.61
C GLN A 286 -0.67 -10.96 -34.73
N LEU A 287 0.22 -9.95 -34.79
CA LEU A 287 0.08 -8.73 -34.00
C LEU A 287 -1.22 -7.97 -34.30
N LEU A 288 -1.60 -7.88 -35.57
CA LEU A 288 -2.88 -7.28 -35.98
C LEU A 288 -4.06 -8.11 -35.47
N THR A 289 -4.02 -9.43 -35.59
CA THR A 289 -5.08 -10.31 -35.10
C THR A 289 -5.22 -10.14 -33.59
N ASP A 290 -4.13 -10.29 -32.83
CA ASP A 290 -4.12 -10.16 -31.37
C ASP A 290 -4.67 -8.79 -30.94
N LYS A 291 -4.26 -7.70 -31.61
CA LYS A 291 -4.77 -6.36 -31.33
C LYS A 291 -6.29 -6.26 -31.51
N GLU A 292 -6.82 -6.79 -32.61
CA GLU A 292 -8.26 -6.67 -32.94
C GLU A 292 -9.14 -7.63 -32.12
N VAL A 293 -8.64 -8.82 -31.75
CA VAL A 293 -9.48 -9.86 -31.12
C VAL A 293 -9.21 -10.11 -29.63
N LYS A 294 -8.15 -9.55 -29.02
CA LYS A 294 -7.78 -9.82 -27.61
C LYS A 294 -8.93 -9.62 -26.63
N LYS A 295 -9.69 -8.53 -26.77
CA LYS A 295 -10.85 -8.26 -25.91
C LYS A 295 -11.94 -9.31 -26.09
N MET A 296 -12.27 -9.67 -27.33
CA MET A 296 -13.28 -10.68 -27.63
C MET A 296 -12.89 -12.05 -27.06
N ASN A 297 -11.62 -12.45 -27.21
CA ASN A 297 -11.11 -13.69 -26.63
C ASN A 297 -11.25 -13.69 -25.10
N THR A 298 -10.85 -12.59 -24.44
CA THR A 298 -10.97 -12.44 -22.98
C THR A 298 -12.43 -12.52 -22.53
N ASP A 299 -13.34 -11.85 -23.24
CA ASP A 299 -14.76 -11.84 -22.94
C ASP A 299 -15.38 -13.23 -23.14
N ILE A 300 -15.04 -13.93 -24.24
CA ILE A 300 -15.49 -15.31 -24.50
C ILE A 300 -15.02 -16.25 -23.40
N GLU A 301 -13.75 -16.19 -22.98
CA GLU A 301 -13.22 -17.01 -21.90
C GLU A 301 -13.95 -16.75 -20.57
N ARG A 302 -14.14 -15.48 -20.21
CA ARG A 302 -14.86 -15.09 -18.99
C ARG A 302 -16.32 -15.53 -19.04
N ILE A 303 -17.00 -15.37 -20.17
CA ILE A 303 -18.38 -15.83 -20.35
C ILE A 303 -18.45 -17.35 -20.20
N LYS A 304 -17.59 -18.09 -20.90
CA LYS A 304 -17.54 -19.56 -20.79
C LYS A 304 -17.26 -20.00 -19.35
N LYS A 305 -16.32 -19.35 -18.66
CA LYS A 305 -15.91 -19.71 -17.30
C LYS A 305 -16.95 -19.39 -16.25
N PHE A 306 -17.60 -18.23 -16.34
CA PHE A 306 -18.42 -17.68 -15.24
C PHE A 306 -19.92 -17.63 -15.53
N ARG A 307 -20.34 -17.87 -16.78
CA ARG A 307 -21.75 -17.72 -17.21
C ARG A 307 -22.31 -18.96 -17.88
N ILE A 308 -21.46 -19.83 -18.41
CA ILE A 308 -21.87 -21.13 -18.95
C ILE A 308 -21.48 -22.19 -17.93
N THR A 309 -22.45 -22.60 -17.11
CA THR A 309 -22.28 -23.69 -16.15
C THR A 309 -21.95 -24.97 -16.89
N LYS A 310 -20.84 -25.65 -16.53
CA LYS A 310 -20.65 -27.05 -16.93
C LYS A 310 -21.79 -27.86 -16.28
N LYS A 311 -22.76 -28.28 -17.10
CA LYS A 311 -23.72 -29.31 -16.69
C LYS A 311 -23.03 -30.66 -16.59
#